data_AF-A0A963MF13-F1
#
_entry.id   AF-A0A963MF13-F1
#
_cell.length_a   1.000
_cell.length_b   1.000
_cell.length_c   1.000
_cell.angle_alpha   90.00
_cell.angle_beta   90.00
_cell.angle_gamma   90.00
#
_symmetry.space_group_name_H-M   'P 1'
#
loop_
_entity.id
_entity.type
_entity.pdbx_description
1 polymer ?
#
loop_
_entity_poly.entity_id
_entity_poly.type
_entity_poly.pdbx_seq_one_letter_code
_entity_poly.pdbx_strand_id
1 'polypeptide(L)'
;DVVVYSGHKFLGGPTSGIVAGRADLVRAARLQNRGIGRGMKVGKESIAGVMAALRAWQLRDGAAIRAREEAALALWQQVLHASPAVRCTPVDDPTGNPLRRLRVQVAPASGWTARTLADALAQGDPAVMVRDYQCDLGYFDLDPCNLHPGDEQVVAAQLVDTLARRP
;
A
#
# COMPACT_ATOMS: atom_id res chain seq x y z
N ASP A 1 -4.28 27.87 8.22
CA ASP A 1 -3.05 28.50 8.77
C ASP A 1 -1.90 27.55 9.08
N VAL A 2 -2.16 26.36 9.62
CA VAL A 2 -1.16 25.30 9.87
C VAL A 2 -1.71 23.97 9.37
N VAL A 3 -0.82 23.12 8.89
CA VAL A 3 -1.06 21.74 8.48
C VAL A 3 -0.06 20.82 9.17
N VAL A 4 -0.51 19.60 9.48
CA VAL A 4 0.29 18.57 10.15
C VAL A 4 0.25 17.30 9.32
N TYR A 5 1.42 16.78 8.96
CA TYR A 5 1.56 15.58 8.13
C TYR A 5 2.43 14.52 8.79
N SER A 6 2.09 13.25 8.55
CA SER A 6 2.95 12.13 8.91
C SER A 6 4.05 11.95 7.85
N GLY A 7 5.32 11.93 8.27
CA GLY A 7 6.43 11.75 7.35
C GLY A 7 6.57 10.33 6.79
N HIS A 8 5.97 9.33 7.44
CA HIS A 8 6.12 7.91 7.12
C HIS A 8 4.98 7.29 6.30
N LYS A 9 4.03 8.11 5.85
CA LYS A 9 2.96 7.66 4.96
C LYS A 9 3.45 7.74 3.50
N PHE A 10 2.64 8.30 2.61
CA PHE A 10 2.99 8.45 1.19
C PHE A 10 4.32 9.15 0.93
N LEU A 11 4.75 10.03 1.84
CA LEU A 11 6.04 10.71 1.74
C LEU A 11 7.23 9.71 1.77
N GLY A 12 7.06 8.54 2.38
CA GLY A 12 8.08 7.47 2.38
C GLY A 12 9.28 7.73 3.30
N GLY A 13 9.14 8.64 4.25
CA GLY A 13 10.18 8.91 5.25
C GLY A 13 10.06 8.03 6.51
N PRO A 14 10.96 8.19 7.47
CA PRO A 14 10.85 7.57 8.79
C PRO A 14 9.73 8.22 9.63
N THR A 15 9.30 7.51 10.68
CA THR A 15 8.27 8.01 11.62
C THR A 15 8.63 9.39 12.16
N SER A 16 7.82 10.37 11.76
CA SER A 16 7.97 11.79 12.09
C SER A 16 6.66 12.55 11.85
N GLY A 17 6.54 13.71 12.48
CA GLY A 17 5.46 14.67 12.24
C GLY A 17 6.02 15.97 11.67
N ILE A 18 5.42 16.46 10.58
CA ILE A 18 5.80 17.69 9.90
C ILE A 18 4.73 18.73 10.21
N VAL A 19 5.13 19.85 10.82
CA VAL A 19 4.25 21.01 11.04
C VAL A 19 4.67 22.11 10.09
N ALA A 20 3.78 22.51 9.20
CA ALA A 20 4.03 23.56 8.20
C ALA A 20 2.87 24.57 8.20
N GLY A 21 3.17 25.82 7.84
CA GLY A 21 2.16 26.89 7.84
C GLY A 21 2.77 28.24 8.23
N ARG A 22 1.96 29.11 8.81
CA ARG A 22 2.42 30.44 9.24
C ARG A 22 3.56 30.35 10.26
N ALA A 23 4.56 31.21 10.09
CA ALA A 23 5.81 31.16 10.84
C ALA A 23 5.65 31.38 12.35
N ASP A 24 4.70 32.23 12.76
CA ASP A 24 4.35 32.47 14.17
C ASP A 24 3.76 31.22 14.84
N LEU A 25 2.85 30.52 14.16
CA LEU A 25 2.23 29.30 14.66
C LEU A 25 3.20 28.11 14.69
N VAL A 26 4.06 27.96 13.67
CA VAL A 26 5.14 26.95 13.68
C VAL A 26 6.13 27.22 14.82
N ARG A 27 6.44 28.50 15.08
CA ARG A 27 7.30 28.89 16.20
C ARG A 27 6.64 28.59 17.55
N ALA A 28 5.34 28.82 17.69
CA ALA A 28 4.58 28.43 18.88
C ALA A 28 4.62 26.91 19.11
N ALA A 29 4.47 26.10 18.06
CA ALA A 29 4.63 24.65 18.15
C ALA A 29 6.06 24.27 18.57
N ARG A 30 7.09 24.93 18.02
CA ARG A 30 8.49 24.72 18.41
C ARG A 30 8.76 25.09 19.88
N LEU A 31 8.07 26.09 20.44
CA LEU A 31 8.22 26.46 21.85
C LEU A 31 7.78 25.33 22.80
N GLN A 32 6.92 24.41 22.34
CA GLN A 32 6.54 23.21 23.09
C GLN A 32 7.70 22.24 23.34
N ASN A 33 8.88 22.45 22.74
CA ASN A 33 10.13 21.80 23.17
C ASN A 33 10.48 22.09 24.65
N ARG A 34 9.89 23.13 25.25
CA ARG A 34 9.97 23.42 26.70
C ARG A 34 8.89 22.72 27.54
N GLY A 35 7.96 22.02 26.90
CA GLY A 35 6.84 21.30 27.52
C GLY A 35 6.67 19.91 26.90
N ILE A 36 5.44 19.54 26.53
CA ILE A 36 5.09 18.19 26.03
C ILE A 36 5.88 17.78 24.78
N GLY A 37 6.28 18.74 23.95
CA GLY A 37 7.07 18.50 22.74
C GLY A 37 8.46 17.95 23.02
N ARG A 38 8.98 18.09 24.25
CA ARG A 38 10.27 17.50 24.64
C ARG A 38 10.23 15.97 24.60
N GLY A 39 9.16 15.38 25.13
CA GLY A 39 8.96 13.92 25.12
C GLY A 39 8.63 13.38 23.73
N MET A 40 8.04 14.21 22.86
CA MET A 40 7.68 13.87 21.49
C MET A 40 8.79 14.17 20.46
N LYS A 41 9.99 14.55 20.92
CA LYS A 41 11.08 14.96 20.03
C LYS A 41 11.56 13.77 19.19
N VAL A 42 11.54 13.94 17.87
CA VAL A 42 12.04 12.95 16.92
C VAL A 42 13.57 12.82 16.94
N GLY A 43 14.08 11.63 16.63
CA GLY A 43 15.51 11.34 16.51
C GLY A 43 16.17 12.07 15.33
N LYS A 44 17.51 12.16 15.33
CA LYS A 44 18.28 12.85 14.28
C LYS A 44 18.15 12.12 12.94
N GLU A 45 18.08 10.80 12.99
CA GLU A 45 17.85 9.89 11.88
C GLU A 45 16.49 10.17 11.24
N SER A 46 15.45 10.34 12.06
CA SER A 46 14.11 10.71 11.56
C SER A 46 14.10 12.08 10.90
N ILE A 47 14.84 13.06 11.44
CA ILE A 47 14.99 14.39 10.83
C ILE A 47 15.69 14.29 9.48
N ALA A 48 16.84 13.62 9.41
CA ALA A 48 17.59 13.45 8.18
C ALA A 48 16.79 12.68 7.12
N GLY A 49 16.11 11.59 7.54
CA GLY A 49 15.31 10.77 6.65
C GLY A 49 14.08 11.49 6.12
N VAL A 50 13.35 12.26 6.94
CA VAL A 50 12.19 13.03 6.44
C VAL A 50 12.61 14.16 5.50
N MET A 51 13.77 14.78 5.74
CA MET A 51 14.35 15.76 4.81
C MET A 51 14.70 15.12 3.46
N ALA A 52 15.29 13.92 3.47
CA ALA A 52 15.58 13.16 2.25
C ALA A 52 14.29 12.77 1.52
N ALA A 53 13.27 12.29 2.25
CA ALA A 53 11.97 11.93 1.71
C ALA A 53 11.25 13.13 1.05
N LEU A 54 11.31 14.32 1.66
CA LEU A 54 10.79 15.56 1.06
C LEU A 54 11.48 15.90 -0.27
N ARG A 55 12.80 15.72 -0.37
CA ARG A 55 13.55 15.94 -1.61
C ARG A 55 13.19 14.90 -2.67
N ALA A 56 13.12 13.63 -2.29
CA ALA A 56 12.72 12.55 -3.19
C ALA A 56 11.30 12.76 -3.73
N TRP A 57 10.38 13.20 -2.87
CA TRP A 57 9.00 13.51 -3.23
C TRP A 57 8.93 14.63 -4.27
N GLN A 58 9.76 15.66 -4.16
CA GLN A 58 9.82 16.76 -5.14
C GLN A 58 10.26 16.28 -6.53
N LEU A 59 11.08 15.23 -6.62
CA LEU A 59 11.61 14.67 -7.86
C LEU A 59 10.79 13.48 -8.38
N ARG A 60 9.72 13.10 -7.68
CA ARG A 60 8.97 11.88 -7.93
C ARG A 60 8.13 12.02 -9.20
N ASP A 61 8.28 11.07 -10.13
CA ASP A 61 7.43 10.97 -11.31
C ASP A 61 6.16 10.17 -10.99
N GLY A 62 5.09 10.90 -10.66
CA GLY A 62 3.79 10.29 -10.35
C GLY A 62 3.17 9.55 -11.54
N ALA A 63 3.45 9.96 -12.78
CA ALA A 63 2.90 9.31 -13.97
C ALA A 63 3.59 7.97 -14.23
N ALA A 64 4.92 7.91 -14.11
CA ALA A 64 5.67 6.66 -14.22
C ALA A 64 5.26 5.64 -13.15
N ILE A 65 5.04 6.10 -11.92
CA ILE A 65 4.54 5.23 -10.83
C ILE A 65 3.15 4.70 -11.14
N ARG A 66 2.24 5.57 -11.57
CA ARG A 66 0.88 5.17 -11.97
C ARG A 66 0.92 4.14 -13.09
N ALA A 67 1.75 4.35 -14.11
CA ALA A 67 1.90 3.41 -15.22
C ALA A 67 2.42 2.05 -14.75
N ARG A 68 3.38 2.01 -13.83
CA ARG A 68 3.88 0.77 -13.21
C ARG A 68 2.80 0.05 -12.42
N GLU A 69 2.04 0.78 -11.61
CA GLU A 69 0.94 0.24 -10.81
C GLU A 69 -0.18 -0.34 -11.70
N GLU A 70 -0.60 0.37 -12.76
CA GLU A 70 -1.59 -0.13 -13.73
C GLU A 70 -1.08 -1.36 -14.49
N ALA A 71 0.21 -1.40 -14.85
CA ALA A 71 0.80 -2.57 -15.51
C ALA A 71 0.77 -3.82 -14.61
N ALA A 72 1.04 -3.67 -13.30
CA ALA A 72 0.91 -4.77 -12.34
C ALA A 72 -0.54 -5.25 -12.21
N LEU A 73 -1.51 -4.33 -12.12
CA LEU A 73 -2.92 -4.67 -12.07
C LEU A 73 -3.37 -5.43 -13.33
N ALA A 74 -2.94 -4.97 -14.51
CA ALA A 74 -3.25 -5.62 -15.78
C ALA A 74 -2.66 -7.03 -15.85
N LEU A 75 -1.41 -7.21 -15.41
CA LEU A 75 -0.76 -8.53 -15.33
C LEU A 75 -1.56 -9.48 -14.44
N TRP A 76 -1.90 -9.06 -13.23
CA TRP A 76 -2.65 -9.89 -12.28
C TRP A 76 -4.05 -10.22 -12.78
N GLN A 77 -4.73 -9.24 -13.38
CA GLN A 77 -6.04 -9.47 -13.99
C GLN A 77 -5.95 -10.49 -15.14
N GLN A 78 -4.90 -10.40 -15.97
CA GLN A 78 -4.68 -11.32 -17.09
C GLN A 78 -4.45 -12.76 -16.61
N VAL A 79 -3.56 -12.99 -15.64
CA VAL A 79 -3.25 -14.35 -15.16
C VAL A 79 -4.44 -14.98 -14.40
N LEU A 80 -5.25 -14.16 -13.74
CA LEU A 80 -6.44 -14.63 -13.03
C LEU A 80 -7.67 -14.81 -13.93
N HIS A 81 -7.70 -14.20 -15.12
CA HIS A 81 -8.85 -14.23 -16.03
C HIS A 81 -9.30 -15.65 -16.41
N ALA A 82 -8.36 -16.60 -16.52
CA ALA A 82 -8.65 -17.97 -16.91
C ALA A 82 -9.22 -18.84 -15.76
N SER A 83 -9.13 -18.39 -14.51
CA SER A 83 -9.53 -19.19 -13.36
C SER A 83 -11.03 -19.09 -13.09
N PRO A 84 -11.80 -20.19 -13.08
CA PRO A 84 -13.19 -20.17 -12.68
C PRO A 84 -13.36 -19.96 -11.16
N ALA A 85 -12.27 -20.04 -10.39
CA ALA A 85 -12.31 -19.90 -8.95
C ALA A 85 -12.43 -18.44 -8.48
N VAL A 86 -12.10 -17.46 -9.33
CA VAL A 86 -12.10 -16.04 -8.97
C VAL A 86 -12.63 -15.16 -10.08
N ARG A 87 -13.20 -14.01 -9.70
CA ARG A 87 -13.54 -12.92 -10.62
C ARG A 87 -12.80 -11.66 -10.18
N CYS A 88 -12.08 -11.05 -11.11
CA CYS A 88 -11.27 -9.88 -10.82
C CYS A 88 -11.92 -8.60 -11.37
N THR A 89 -11.95 -7.54 -10.56
CA THR A 89 -12.47 -6.22 -10.96
C THR A 89 -11.58 -5.10 -10.43
N PRO A 90 -11.13 -4.16 -11.27
CA PRO A 90 -10.46 -2.96 -10.80
C PRO A 90 -11.41 -2.12 -9.93
N VAL A 91 -10.91 -1.61 -8.80
CA VAL A 91 -11.64 -0.72 -7.89
C VAL A 91 -10.80 0.51 -7.57
N ASP A 92 -11.43 1.68 -7.58
CA ASP A 92 -10.77 2.94 -7.27
C ASP A 92 -10.65 3.14 -5.74
N ASP A 93 -9.67 3.91 -5.30
CA ASP A 93 -9.52 4.21 -3.88
C ASP A 93 -10.71 5.06 -3.36
N PRO A 94 -11.40 4.63 -2.28
CA PRO A 94 -12.59 5.31 -1.79
C PRO A 94 -12.31 6.71 -1.23
N THR A 95 -11.05 7.07 -0.99
CA THR A 95 -10.67 8.40 -0.51
C THR A 95 -10.28 9.36 -1.63
N GLY A 96 -10.42 8.94 -2.90
CA GLY A 96 -10.10 9.75 -4.07
C GLY A 96 -8.61 9.89 -4.33
N ASN A 97 -7.76 9.11 -3.64
CA ASN A 97 -6.37 9.00 -4.04
C ASN A 97 -6.33 8.43 -5.46
N PRO A 98 -5.36 8.84 -6.30
CA PRO A 98 -5.30 8.41 -7.69
C PRO A 98 -4.83 6.95 -7.81
N LEU A 99 -5.18 6.05 -6.89
CA LEU A 99 -4.78 4.66 -6.79
C LEU A 99 -5.95 3.75 -7.19
N ARG A 100 -5.63 2.64 -7.86
CA ARG A 100 -6.57 1.55 -8.12
C ARG A 100 -6.04 0.25 -7.52
N ARG A 101 -6.96 -0.65 -7.18
CA ARG A 101 -6.68 -1.99 -6.66
C ARG A 101 -7.38 -3.02 -7.54
N LEU A 102 -6.89 -4.26 -7.53
CA LEU A 102 -7.59 -5.36 -8.16
C LEU A 102 -8.35 -6.13 -7.09
N ARG A 103 -9.68 -6.02 -7.10
CA ARG A 103 -10.53 -6.85 -6.24
C ARG A 103 -10.60 -8.26 -6.80
N VAL A 104 -10.29 -9.24 -5.96
CA VAL A 104 -10.38 -10.67 -6.26
C VAL A 104 -11.57 -11.24 -5.51
N GLN A 105 -12.70 -11.39 -6.20
CA GLN A 105 -13.89 -12.05 -5.67
C GLN A 105 -13.74 -13.56 -5.81
N VAL A 106 -13.84 -14.30 -4.72
CA VAL A 106 -13.76 -15.76 -4.75
C VAL A 106 -15.13 -16.35 -5.08
N ALA A 107 -15.16 -17.29 -6.03
CA ALA A 107 -16.37 -17.97 -6.45
C ALA A 107 -16.78 -19.01 -5.38
N PRO A 108 -18.06 -19.08 -4.97
CA PRO A 108 -18.50 -20.04 -3.96
C PRO A 108 -18.25 -21.51 -4.32
N ALA A 109 -18.27 -21.85 -5.62
CA ALA A 109 -18.05 -23.21 -6.12
C ALA A 109 -16.56 -23.59 -6.25
N SER A 110 -15.63 -22.70 -5.90
CA SER A 110 -14.19 -22.92 -6.06
C SER A 110 -13.57 -23.86 -5.02
N GLY A 111 -14.28 -24.11 -3.91
CA GLY A 111 -13.74 -24.74 -2.72
C GLY A 111 -12.88 -23.80 -1.86
N TRP A 112 -12.49 -22.63 -2.38
CA TRP A 112 -11.82 -21.58 -1.63
C TRP A 112 -12.83 -20.65 -0.97
N THR A 113 -12.42 -20.08 0.16
CA THR A 113 -12.98 -18.82 0.68
C THR A 113 -11.95 -17.72 0.42
N ALA A 114 -12.36 -16.45 0.45
CA ALA A 114 -11.39 -15.36 0.35
C ALA A 114 -10.34 -15.40 1.47
N ARG A 115 -10.73 -15.80 2.68
CA ARG A 115 -9.80 -15.96 3.80
C ARG A 115 -8.81 -17.10 3.56
N THR A 116 -9.28 -18.30 3.21
CA THR A 116 -8.38 -19.45 2.99
C THR A 116 -7.45 -19.24 1.79
N LEU A 117 -7.90 -18.54 0.74
CA LEU A 117 -7.04 -18.18 -0.39
C LEU A 117 -6.00 -17.13 0.00
N ALA A 118 -6.38 -16.10 0.76
CA ALA A 118 -5.45 -15.10 1.28
C ALA A 118 -4.40 -15.73 2.23
N ASP A 119 -4.83 -16.64 3.11
CA ASP A 119 -3.95 -17.36 4.03
C ASP A 119 -2.98 -18.29 3.27
N ALA A 120 -3.45 -18.96 2.21
CA ALA A 120 -2.60 -19.79 1.37
C ALA A 120 -1.53 -18.97 0.61
N LEU A 121 -1.89 -17.79 0.11
CA LEU A 121 -0.95 -16.84 -0.49
C LEU A 121 0.08 -16.34 0.54
N ALA A 122 -0.35 -16.05 1.77
CA ALA A 122 0.53 -15.63 2.86
C ALA A 122 1.49 -16.74 3.35
N GLN A 123 1.11 -18.01 3.19
CA GLN A 123 1.92 -19.18 3.52
C GLN A 123 2.81 -19.65 2.35
N GLY A 124 2.70 -19.02 1.18
CA GLY A 124 3.54 -19.30 0.02
C GLY A 124 5.01 -18.92 0.24
N ASP A 125 5.86 -19.35 -0.68
CA ASP A 125 7.28 -18.96 -0.74
C ASP A 125 7.61 -18.40 -2.14
N PRO A 126 7.76 -17.06 -2.29
CA PRO A 126 7.65 -16.05 -1.25
C PRO A 126 6.20 -15.77 -0.83
N ALA A 127 6.03 -15.28 0.40
CA ALA A 127 4.72 -14.93 0.95
C ALA A 127 4.12 -13.71 0.25
N VAL A 128 2.83 -13.80 -0.11
CA VAL A 128 2.06 -12.70 -0.70
C VAL A 128 0.98 -12.24 0.27
N MET A 129 1.20 -11.07 0.88
CA MET A 129 0.25 -10.47 1.83
C MET A 129 -0.74 -9.57 1.10
N VAL A 130 -2.01 -9.97 1.07
CA VAL A 130 -3.09 -9.22 0.41
C VAL A 130 -3.86 -8.34 1.39
N ARG A 131 -4.70 -7.42 0.89
CA ARG A 131 -5.63 -6.65 1.74
C ARG A 131 -6.84 -7.51 2.08
N ASP A 132 -6.75 -8.24 3.19
CA ASP A 132 -7.70 -9.27 3.61
C ASP A 132 -8.84 -8.78 4.52
N TYR A 133 -8.93 -7.46 4.75
CA TYR A 133 -9.92 -6.83 5.65
C TYR A 133 -11.38 -7.17 5.33
N GLN A 134 -11.65 -7.58 4.09
CA GLN A 134 -13.00 -7.82 3.57
C GLN A 134 -13.20 -9.29 3.15
N CYS A 135 -12.32 -10.20 3.58
CA CYS A 135 -12.44 -11.62 3.27
C CYS A 135 -13.79 -12.22 3.67
N ASP A 136 -14.41 -11.71 4.76
CA ASP A 136 -15.74 -12.16 5.21
C ASP A 136 -16.86 -11.77 4.23
N LEU A 137 -16.61 -10.83 3.32
CA LEU A 137 -17.49 -10.46 2.21
C LEU A 137 -17.20 -11.27 0.94
N GLY A 138 -16.30 -12.27 1.00
CA GLY A 138 -15.96 -13.17 -0.09
C GLY A 138 -14.93 -12.61 -1.08
N TYR A 139 -14.23 -11.53 -0.76
CA TYR A 139 -13.17 -10.97 -1.59
C TYR A 139 -12.00 -10.38 -0.78
N PHE A 140 -10.87 -10.19 -1.44
CA PHE A 140 -9.77 -9.36 -0.96
C PHE A 140 -9.28 -8.45 -2.10
N ASP A 141 -8.49 -7.44 -1.77
CA ASP A 141 -7.93 -6.53 -2.77
C ASP A 141 -6.40 -6.68 -2.88
N LEU A 142 -5.90 -6.71 -4.12
CA LEU A 142 -4.47 -6.61 -4.44
C LEU A 142 -4.11 -5.13 -4.65
N ASP A 143 -3.11 -4.66 -3.92
CA ASP A 143 -2.70 -3.26 -3.90
C ASP A 143 -1.26 -3.10 -4.43
N PRO A 144 -1.05 -2.42 -5.57
CA PRO A 144 0.25 -2.36 -6.22
C PRO A 144 1.21 -1.33 -5.60
N CYS A 145 0.77 -0.53 -4.62
CA CYS A 145 1.56 0.59 -4.07
C CYS A 145 2.93 0.20 -3.49
N ASN A 146 3.05 -1.04 -3.00
CA ASN A 146 4.20 -1.48 -2.21
C ASN A 146 5.13 -2.44 -2.99
N LEU A 147 4.98 -2.52 -4.31
CA LEU A 147 5.78 -3.43 -5.14
C LEU A 147 7.17 -2.86 -5.45
N HIS A 148 8.21 -3.65 -5.20
CA HIS A 148 9.53 -3.46 -5.77
C HIS A 148 9.59 -3.99 -7.21
N PRO A 149 10.56 -3.53 -8.04
CA PRO A 149 10.78 -4.06 -9.38
C PRO A 149 10.93 -5.58 -9.39
N GLY A 150 10.04 -6.29 -10.10
CA GLY A 150 10.03 -7.76 -10.17
C GLY A 150 8.96 -8.42 -9.29
N ASP A 151 8.44 -7.71 -8.28
CA ASP A 151 7.44 -8.27 -7.36
C ASP A 151 6.12 -8.55 -8.10
N GLU A 152 5.80 -7.77 -9.13
CA GLU A 152 4.56 -7.97 -9.89
C GLU A 152 4.49 -9.37 -10.55
N GLN A 153 5.63 -9.88 -11.04
CA GLN A 153 5.72 -11.23 -11.64
C GLN A 153 5.72 -12.32 -10.56
N VAL A 154 6.38 -12.07 -9.44
CA VAL A 154 6.38 -13.00 -8.29
C VAL A 154 4.96 -13.19 -7.75
N VAL A 155 4.23 -12.10 -7.56
CA VAL A 155 2.81 -12.14 -7.14
C VAL A 155 1.97 -12.88 -8.19
N ALA A 156 2.17 -12.60 -9.49
CA ALA A 156 1.45 -13.29 -10.55
C ALA A 156 1.67 -14.81 -10.53
N ALA A 157 2.91 -15.25 -10.35
CA ALA A 157 3.25 -16.68 -10.25
C ALA A 157 2.59 -17.32 -9.01
N GLN A 158 2.70 -16.70 -7.84
CA GLN A 158 2.08 -17.20 -6.61
C GLN A 158 0.55 -17.28 -6.70
N LEU A 159 -0.09 -16.31 -7.35
CA LEU A 159 -1.55 -16.35 -7.60
C LEU A 159 -1.94 -17.58 -8.43
N VAL A 160 -1.23 -17.86 -9.52
CA VAL A 160 -1.49 -19.01 -10.37
C VAL A 160 -1.21 -20.32 -9.64
N ASP A 161 -0.05 -20.44 -9.00
CA ASP A 161 0.37 -21.64 -8.29
C ASP A 161 -0.56 -21.97 -7.12
N THR A 162 -1.04 -20.96 -6.40
CA THR A 162 -1.95 -21.15 -5.27
C THR A 162 -3.32 -21.61 -5.74
N LEU A 163 -3.86 -21.01 -6.81
CA LEU A 163 -5.15 -21.42 -7.37
C LEU A 163 -5.13 -22.77 -8.07
N ALA A 164 -3.96 -23.23 -8.53
CA ALA A 164 -3.77 -24.58 -9.06
C ALA A 164 -3.81 -25.65 -7.97
N ARG A 165 -3.53 -25.29 -6.71
CA ARG A 165 -3.68 -26.19 -5.57
C ARG A 165 -5.18 -26.36 -5.28
N ARG A 166 -5.58 -27.58 -4.94
CA ARG A 166 -6.92 -27.79 -4.39
C ARG A 166 -6.94 -27.30 -2.93
N PRO A 167 -8.01 -26.63 -2.50
CA PRO A 167 -8.18 -26.18 -1.12
C PRO A 167 -8.22 -27.34 -0.13
#